data_AF-A0A9P0B8S6-F1
#
_entry.id   AF-A0A9P0B8S6-F1
#
_cell.length_a   1.000
_cell.length_b   1.000
_cell.length_c   1.000
_cell.angle_alpha   90.00
_cell.angle_beta   90.00
_cell.angle_gamma   90.00
#
_symmetry.space_group_name_H-M   'P 1'
#
loop_
_entity.id
_entity.type
_entity.pdbx_description
1 polymer ?
#
loop_
_entity_poly.entity_id
_entity_poly.type
_entity_poly.pdbx_seq_one_letter_code
_entity_poly.pdbx_strand_id
1 'polypeptide(L)'
;MENPEYGYLYMLTTQHPSVNSDWGSLSSASSYDSYSEENYQQNCVSPDNIERSKTRVTPVVLRKRRLAANARERRRMQNLNQAFDRLRTFLPQLGQDRQLSKYETLQMAQTYITALYDLLDARPQH
;
A
#
# COMPACT_ATOMS: atom_id res chain seq x y z
N MET A 1 13.13 20.50 -43.16
CA MET A 1 12.85 19.46 -42.16
C MET A 1 13.83 19.68 -41.03
N GLU A 2 13.44 20.48 -40.04
CA GLU A 2 14.04 20.57 -38.70
C GLU A 2 13.13 21.53 -37.92
N ASN A 3 12.69 21.11 -36.75
CA ASN A 3 11.66 21.75 -35.95
C ASN A 3 12.27 22.06 -34.57
N PRO A 4 12.58 23.33 -34.24
CA PRO A 4 13.20 23.62 -32.95
C PRO A 4 12.48 24.70 -32.12
N GLU A 5 11.15 24.82 -32.14
CA GLU A 5 10.47 25.70 -31.17
C GLU A 5 9.12 25.16 -30.72
N TYR A 6 9.12 24.32 -29.68
CA TYR A 6 8.00 24.28 -28.74
C TYR A 6 8.13 25.49 -27.79
N GLY A 7 7.93 26.67 -28.35
CA GLY A 7 7.77 27.94 -27.65
C GLY A 7 6.31 28.37 -27.69
N TYR A 8 5.41 27.58 -27.09
CA TYR A 8 4.01 28.01 -26.93
C TYR A 8 3.85 28.95 -25.75
N LEU A 9 4.10 30.21 -26.08
CA LEU A 9 3.46 31.41 -25.58
C LEU A 9 1.99 31.18 -25.18
N TYR A 10 1.73 30.96 -23.90
CA TYR A 10 0.44 31.24 -23.27
C TYR A 10 0.65 32.29 -22.17
N MET A 11 0.86 33.53 -22.59
CA MET A 11 0.66 34.72 -21.78
C MET A 11 -0.59 35.43 -22.29
N LEU A 12 -1.77 34.99 -21.83
CA LEU A 12 -2.96 35.83 -21.78
C LEU A 12 -3.64 35.59 -20.43
N THR A 13 -3.30 36.46 -19.48
CA THR A 13 -4.10 36.93 -18.34
C THR A 13 -5.19 36.00 -17.81
N THR A 14 -5.00 35.45 -16.61
CA THR A 14 -6.12 35.26 -15.69
C THR A 14 -5.63 35.61 -14.29
N GLN A 15 -6.12 36.76 -13.82
CA GLN A 15 -6.15 37.17 -12.42
C GLN A 15 -6.43 35.95 -11.53
N HIS A 16 -5.56 35.61 -10.57
CA HIS A 16 -5.88 34.59 -9.57
C HIS A 16 -7.02 35.11 -8.69
N PRO A 17 -8.23 34.50 -8.70
CA PRO A 17 -9.18 34.71 -7.63
C PRO A 17 -8.74 33.82 -6.47
N SER A 18 -8.79 34.37 -5.26
CA SER A 18 -8.83 33.63 -4.00
C SER A 18 -9.61 32.32 -4.17
N VAL A 19 -8.94 31.17 -3.98
CA VAL A 19 -9.63 29.88 -3.82
C VAL A 19 -10.33 29.89 -2.47
N ASN A 20 -11.51 30.52 -2.43
CA ASN A 20 -12.47 30.25 -1.38
C ASN A 20 -12.78 28.74 -1.46
N SER A 21 -12.34 28.01 -0.44
CA SER A 21 -12.63 26.59 -0.26
C SER A 21 -14.08 26.43 0.17
N ASP A 22 -14.98 26.63 -0.78
CA ASP A 22 -16.41 26.40 -0.62
C ASP A 22 -16.68 24.93 -0.98
N TRP A 23 -16.39 24.03 -0.03
CA TRP A 23 -16.91 22.67 -0.08
C TRP A 23 -18.43 22.79 0.10
N GLY A 24 -19.13 22.76 -1.04
CA GLY A 24 -20.55 22.98 -1.16
C GLY A 24 -21.37 22.38 -0.01
N SER A 25 -22.22 23.25 0.53
CA SER A 25 -23.34 22.94 1.41
C SER A 25 -24.16 21.76 0.85
N LEU A 26 -23.95 20.58 1.43
CA LEU A 26 -24.87 19.44 1.33
C LEU A 26 -25.77 19.46 2.55
N SER A 27 -27.01 19.87 2.31
CA SER A 27 -28.14 19.81 3.21
C SER A 27 -28.29 18.42 3.85
N SER A 28 -28.44 18.41 5.17
CA SER A 28 -29.02 17.37 6.04
C SER A 28 -29.36 16.01 5.43
N ALA A 29 -28.44 15.06 5.56
CA ALA A 29 -28.74 13.69 5.98
C ALA A 29 -27.44 13.00 6.45
N SER A 30 -26.82 13.54 7.51
CA SER A 30 -25.81 12.80 8.28
C SER A 30 -26.52 11.76 9.14
N SER A 31 -26.95 10.65 8.52
CA SER A 31 -27.07 9.41 9.27
C SER A 31 -25.65 8.96 9.55
N TYR A 32 -25.20 9.25 10.78
CA TYR A 32 -23.97 8.74 11.34
C TYR A 32 -24.05 7.21 11.27
N ASP A 33 -23.39 6.62 10.27
CA ASP A 33 -23.29 5.18 10.10
C ASP A 33 -22.40 4.68 11.25
N SER A 34 -23.04 4.27 12.34
CA SER A 34 -22.40 3.70 13.52
C SER A 34 -21.47 2.58 13.08
N TYR A 35 -20.18 2.71 13.39
CA TYR A 35 -19.20 1.64 13.25
C TYR A 35 -19.56 0.48 14.19
N SER A 36 -20.43 -0.42 13.74
CA SER A 36 -20.57 -1.75 14.34
C SER A 36 -19.55 -2.68 13.68
N GLU A 37 -18.40 -2.83 14.35
CA GLU A 37 -17.33 -3.80 14.10
C GLU A 37 -17.75 -5.21 14.56
N GLU A 38 -18.88 -5.74 14.09
CA GLU A 38 -19.32 -7.10 14.45
C GLU A 38 -19.80 -7.85 13.21
N ASN A 39 -18.84 -8.28 12.38
CA ASN A 39 -18.81 -9.57 11.65
C ASN A 39 -17.88 -9.47 10.41
N TYR A 40 -16.57 -9.61 10.64
CA TYR A 40 -15.65 -10.09 9.60
C TYR A 40 -15.57 -11.62 9.58
N GLN A 41 -16.63 -12.31 10.02
CA GLN A 41 -16.77 -13.75 9.79
C GLN A 41 -17.57 -13.97 8.49
N GLN A 42 -16.79 -14.30 7.47
CA GLN A 42 -17.05 -15.40 6.54
C GLN A 42 -18.52 -15.63 6.18
N ASN A 43 -18.98 -15.00 5.10
CA ASN A 43 -20.02 -15.60 4.26
C ASN A 43 -19.43 -15.84 2.88
N CYS A 44 -18.80 -17.01 2.70
CA CYS A 44 -18.57 -17.59 1.39
C CYS A 44 -19.91 -18.15 0.90
N VAL A 45 -20.70 -17.30 0.24
CA VAL A 45 -21.95 -17.73 -0.39
C VAL A 45 -21.59 -18.55 -1.64
N SER A 46 -22.01 -19.81 -1.65
CA SER A 46 -21.84 -20.79 -2.74
C SER A 46 -22.37 -20.26 -4.08
N PRO A 47 -21.79 -20.68 -5.23
CA PRO A 47 -22.13 -20.13 -6.52
C PRO A 47 -23.21 -20.97 -7.20
N ASP A 48 -24.46 -20.90 -6.76
CA ASP A 48 -25.58 -21.40 -7.56
C ASP A 48 -26.41 -20.25 -8.09
N ASN A 49 -26.04 -19.83 -9.30
CA ASN A 49 -26.84 -19.28 -10.40
C ASN A 49 -26.00 -18.31 -11.24
N ILE A 50 -25.22 -18.87 -12.15
CA ILE A 50 -24.64 -18.14 -13.28
C ILE A 50 -25.78 -17.90 -14.28
N GLU A 51 -26.68 -16.96 -13.98
CA GLU A 51 -27.49 -16.36 -15.04
C GLU A 51 -26.89 -15.00 -15.37
N ARG A 52 -26.40 -14.95 -16.61
CA ARG A 52 -25.51 -13.96 -17.19
C ARG A 52 -26.26 -12.64 -17.47
N SER A 53 -26.87 -12.05 -16.44
CA SER A 53 -27.46 -10.73 -16.54
C SER A 53 -26.39 -9.70 -16.18
N LYS A 54 -26.12 -8.76 -17.10
CA LYS A 54 -25.25 -7.59 -16.88
C LYS A 54 -25.93 -6.66 -15.88
N THR A 55 -26.13 -7.11 -14.65
CA THR A 55 -26.82 -6.36 -13.61
C THR A 55 -25.86 -5.30 -13.09
N ARG A 56 -26.22 -4.03 -13.31
CA ARG A 56 -25.50 -2.86 -12.83
C ARG A 56 -25.19 -3.05 -11.34
N VAL A 57 -23.92 -3.24 -11.00
CA VAL A 57 -23.48 -3.41 -9.62
C VAL A 57 -23.87 -2.16 -8.84
N THR A 58 -24.66 -2.30 -7.78
CA THR A 58 -25.09 -1.15 -6.99
C THR A 58 -23.88 -0.50 -6.30
N PRO A 59 -23.90 0.84 -6.07
CA PRO A 59 -22.81 1.53 -5.39
C PRO A 59 -22.44 0.92 -4.03
N VAL A 60 -23.43 0.38 -3.31
CA VAL A 60 -23.25 -0.31 -2.02
C VAL A 60 -22.43 -1.60 -2.19
N VAL A 61 -22.75 -2.42 -3.19
CA VAL A 61 -22.00 -3.66 -3.47
C VAL A 61 -20.57 -3.33 -3.89
N LEU A 62 -20.37 -2.28 -4.70
CA LEU A 62 -19.03 -1.83 -5.08
C LEU A 62 -18.22 -1.37 -3.87
N ARG A 63 -18.83 -0.60 -2.95
CA ARG A 63 -18.18 -0.17 -1.69
C ARG A 63 -17.79 -1.37 -0.83
N LYS A 64 -18.67 -2.36 -0.65
CA LYS A 64 -18.37 -3.60 0.10
C LYS A 64 -17.21 -4.37 -0.53
N ARG A 65 -17.20 -4.53 -1.87
CA ARG A 65 -16.10 -5.19 -2.60
C ARG A 65 -14.76 -4.47 -2.39
N ARG A 66 -14.75 -3.14 -2.46
CA ARG A 66 -13.55 -2.33 -2.22
C ARG A 66 -13.04 -2.50 -0.79
N LEU A 67 -13.91 -2.47 0.21
CA LEU A 67 -13.53 -2.68 1.61
C LEU A 67 -12.93 -4.07 1.82
N ALA A 68 -13.54 -5.12 1.26
CA ALA A 68 -13.00 -6.48 1.32
C ALA A 68 -11.64 -6.60 0.62
N ALA A 69 -11.45 -5.93 -0.53
CA ALA A 69 -10.16 -5.89 -1.22
C ALA A 69 -9.08 -5.21 -0.38
N ASN A 70 -9.39 -4.04 0.21
CA ASN A 70 -8.47 -3.32 1.09
C ASN A 70 -8.09 -4.14 2.33
N ALA A 71 -9.03 -4.87 2.92
CA ALA A 71 -8.76 -5.76 4.05
C ALA A 71 -7.79 -6.89 3.68
N ARG A 72 -7.95 -7.49 2.50
CA ARG A 72 -7.01 -8.51 1.99
C ARG A 72 -5.62 -7.94 1.77
N GLU A 73 -5.50 -6.75 1.18
CA GLU A 73 -4.20 -6.12 0.95
C GLU A 73 -3.49 -5.77 2.27
N ARG A 74 -4.23 -5.31 3.28
CA ARG A 74 -3.67 -5.11 4.62
C ARG A 74 -3.08 -6.39 5.20
N ARG A 75 -3.80 -7.52 5.10
CA ARG A 75 -3.29 -8.83 5.56
C ARG A 75 -2.05 -9.25 4.78
N ARG A 76 -2.05 -9.08 3.45
CA ARG A 76 -0.87 -9.34 2.60
C ARG A 76 0.34 -8.53 3.08
N MET A 77 0.15 -7.24 3.37
CA MET A 77 1.21 -6.37 3.88
C MET A 77 1.65 -6.67 5.30
N GLN A 78 0.75 -7.10 6.19
CA GLN A 78 1.12 -7.59 7.51
C GLN A 78 2.04 -8.81 7.42
N ASN A 79 1.72 -9.78 6.57
CA ASN A 79 2.56 -10.96 6.36
C ASN A 79 3.95 -10.59 5.83
N LEU A 80 4.02 -9.64 4.89
CA LEU A 80 5.30 -9.13 4.39
C LEU A 80 6.12 -8.48 5.51
N ASN A 81 5.50 -7.62 6.32
CA ASN A 81 6.19 -6.92 7.40
C ASN A 81 6.69 -7.91 8.46
N GLN A 82 5.91 -8.96 8.79
CA GLN A 82 6.35 -10.04 9.67
C GLN A 82 7.60 -10.77 9.14
N ALA A 83 7.70 -10.97 7.83
CA ALA A 83 8.90 -11.55 7.22
C ALA A 83 10.12 -10.62 7.36
N PHE A 84 9.94 -9.30 7.21
CA PHE A 84 10.99 -8.32 7.49
C PHE A 84 11.41 -8.34 8.97
N ASP A 85 10.46 -8.43 9.90
CA ASP A 85 10.76 -8.52 11.34
C ASP A 85 11.58 -9.75 11.67
N ARG A 86 11.21 -10.91 11.11
CA ARG A 86 11.99 -12.15 11.23
C ARG A 86 13.39 -12.02 10.62
N LEU A 87 13.52 -11.37 9.47
CA LEU A 87 14.85 -11.15 8.88
C LEU A 87 15.74 -10.34 9.83
N ARG A 88 15.20 -9.29 10.46
CA ARG A 88 15.93 -8.45 11.41
C ARG A 88 16.46 -9.22 12.62
N THR A 89 15.82 -10.31 13.04
CA THR A 89 16.33 -11.12 14.17
C THR A 89 17.61 -11.88 13.84
N PHE A 90 17.92 -12.10 12.56
CA PHE A 90 19.16 -12.74 12.12
C PHE A 90 20.27 -11.74 11.78
N LEU A 91 19.95 -10.45 11.73
CA LEU A 91 20.94 -9.42 11.44
C LEU A 91 21.70 -9.03 12.70
N PRO A 92 23.02 -8.77 12.61
CA PRO A 92 23.79 -8.27 13.73
C PRO A 92 23.22 -6.91 14.18
N GLN A 93 22.81 -6.80 15.45
CA GLN A 93 22.21 -5.59 15.99
C GLN A 93 23.30 -4.55 16.28
N LEU A 94 23.23 -3.40 15.64
CA LEU A 94 24.20 -2.31 15.80
C LEU A 94 23.87 -1.47 17.04
N GLY A 95 23.79 -2.09 18.21
CA GLY A 95 23.76 -1.43 19.54
C GLY A 95 22.69 -0.36 19.79
N GLN A 96 21.72 -0.18 18.90
CA GLN A 96 20.68 0.82 18.99
C GLN A 96 19.34 0.10 19.01
N ASP A 97 18.49 0.41 19.99
CA ASP A 97 17.11 -0.06 20.11
C ASP A 97 16.20 0.35 18.92
N ARG A 98 16.78 0.91 17.86
CA ARG A 98 16.12 1.36 16.65
C ARG A 98 16.00 0.21 15.65
N GLN A 99 14.78 0.00 15.16
CA GLN A 99 14.54 -0.91 14.04
C GLN A 99 15.09 -0.37 12.72
N LEU A 100 15.74 -1.24 11.95
CA LEU A 100 16.21 -0.96 10.60
C LEU A 100 15.04 -0.72 9.64
N SER A 101 15.17 0.27 8.75
CA SER A 101 14.24 0.46 7.62
C SER A 101 14.29 -0.75 6.67
N LYS A 102 13.32 -0.83 5.74
CA LYS A 102 13.27 -1.94 4.75
C LYS A 102 14.53 -2.00 3.89
N TYR A 103 15.01 -0.83 3.44
CA TYR A 103 16.22 -0.75 2.63
C TYR A 103 17.46 -1.15 3.45
N GLU A 104 17.64 -0.57 4.64
CA GLU A 104 18.76 -0.92 5.54
C GLU A 104 18.76 -2.43 5.86
N THR A 105 17.58 -3.03 6.12
CA THR A 105 17.44 -4.47 6.39
C THR A 105 17.95 -5.31 5.21
N LEU A 106 17.59 -4.96 3.97
CA LEU A 106 18.04 -5.71 2.78
C LEU A 106 19.55 -5.54 2.54
N GLN A 107 20.06 -4.31 2.65
CA GLN A 107 21.48 -4.03 2.49
C GLN A 107 22.31 -4.78 3.53
N MET A 108 21.89 -4.75 4.80
CA MET A 108 22.56 -5.49 5.87
C MET A 108 22.51 -7.00 5.67
N ALA A 109 21.39 -7.54 5.21
CA ALA A 109 21.28 -8.97 4.92
C ALA A 109 22.29 -9.40 3.83
N GLN A 110 22.40 -8.61 2.75
CA GLN A 110 23.37 -8.89 1.69
C GLN A 110 24.81 -8.85 2.24
N THR A 111 25.18 -7.78 2.94
CA THR A 111 26.52 -7.65 3.53
C THR A 111 26.82 -8.79 4.51
N TYR A 112 25.84 -9.17 5.33
CA TYR A 112 26.03 -10.21 6.34
C TYR A 112 26.23 -11.59 5.71
N ILE A 113 25.46 -11.94 4.68
CA ILE A 113 25.66 -13.18 3.92
C ILE A 113 27.08 -13.24 3.35
N THR A 114 27.56 -12.17 2.70
CA THR A 114 28.93 -12.12 2.15
C THR A 114 29.97 -12.30 3.24
N ALA A 115 29.84 -11.60 4.37
CA ALA A 115 30.78 -11.72 5.49
C ALA A 115 30.84 -13.14 6.07
N LEU A 116 29.71 -13.86 6.09
CA LEU A 116 29.67 -15.26 6.51
C LEU A 116 30.38 -16.19 5.52
N TYR A 117 30.24 -15.95 4.20
CA TYR A 117 30.99 -16.69 3.18
C TYR A 117 32.50 -16.49 3.34
N ASP A 118 32.94 -15.23 3.46
CA ASP A 118 34.37 -14.90 3.62
C ASP A 118 34.96 -15.57 4.87
N LEU A 119 34.20 -15.60 5.97
CA LEU A 119 34.62 -16.25 7.23
C LEU A 119 34.79 -17.77 7.08
N LEU A 120 33.93 -18.42 6.29
CA LEU A 120 34.03 -19.85 6.03
C LEU A 120 35.21 -20.19 5.13
N ASP A 121 35.48 -19.37 4.11
CA ASP A 121 36.60 -19.56 3.18
C ASP A 121 37.96 -19.26 3.84
N ALA A 122 38.00 -18.32 4.79
CA ALA A 122 39.21 -17.97 5.54
C ALA A 122 39.66 -19.06 6.53
N ARG A 123 38.85 -20.10 6.78
CA ARG A 123 39.18 -21.15 7.75
C ARG A 123 40.11 -22.19 7.09
N PRO A 124 41.37 -22.36 7.56
CA PRO A 124 42.25 -23.39 7.01
C PRO A 124 41.65 -24.77 7.26
N GLN A 125 41.47 -25.54 6.19
CA GLN A 125 41.09 -26.96 6.25
C GLN A 125 42.29 -27.72 6.81
N HIS A 126 42.21 -28.10 8.09
CA HIS A 126 43.28 -28.83 8.79
C HIS A 126 42.98 -30.33 8.84
#